data_AF-A0A520EHP0-F1
#
_entry.id   AF-A0A520EHP0-F1
#
_cell.length_a   1.000
_cell.length_b   1.000
_cell.length_c   1.000
_cell.angle_alpha   90.00
_cell.angle_beta   90.00
_cell.angle_gamma   90.00
#
_symmetry.space_group_name_H-M   'P 1'
#
loop_
_entity.id
_entity.type
_entity.pdbx_description
1 polymer ?
#
loop_
_entity_poly.entity_id
_entity_poly.type
_entity_poly.pdbx_seq_one_letter_code
_entity_poly.pdbx_strand_id
1 'polypeptide(L)'
;MKAKLRDSLQLGIYKVINPFVRGLIKIGLTPNAVTTIGLILNIGVAVIFVLGAEKSNRGDMSYVGWGGALVLFAGLFDMLDGQVARLGNMSSKFGALYDSVLDRYSEMIMFLGICYYLVAHHYFLSSLFAFIALIGSMMVSYTRARAEGLGVECKGGLMQRPERVVTIGVFAIACGIAGHFIGGDYKIYLPGISFHVFETMSIFTMPITLMALLTNITAVKRLQEAKRGLEAQEKAERTIGNKAALIVGFTLVFGLLGINNSVMAQDPSPITFPVPKDISNQLFYLQRDPNTNTIIYQLNVDKRGKVNADNPVNVFWMRYDDKGEKKELSYIQRKFAYGILTKNMGNGQFELRFTSHKKLPMYLNKSEADKRYHVYATINKKKLQIERIFLRIEGGSFWLPNVKYVEIKGYDAKEPSKLLIERIKI
;
A
#
# COMPACT_ATOMS: atom_id res chain seq x y z
N MET A 1 17.13 11.12 -26.26
CA MET A 1 17.03 12.60 -26.18
C MET A 1 16.04 13.08 -25.11
N LYS A 2 14.80 12.56 -25.02
CA LYS A 2 13.78 12.99 -24.02
C LYS A 2 14.16 12.81 -22.54
N ALA A 3 14.86 11.74 -22.16
CA ALA A 3 15.30 11.51 -20.77
C ALA A 3 16.30 12.59 -20.30
N LYS A 4 17.33 12.88 -21.11
CA LYS A 4 18.33 13.92 -20.85
C LYS A 4 17.72 15.32 -20.65
N LEU A 5 16.69 15.67 -21.42
CA LEU A 5 16.00 16.95 -21.27
C LEU A 5 15.19 17.02 -19.96
N ARG A 6 14.45 15.95 -19.63
CA ARG A 6 13.67 15.89 -18.38
C ARG A 6 14.57 15.96 -17.14
N ASP A 7 15.66 15.22 -17.15
CA ASP A 7 16.62 15.19 -16.04
C ASP A 7 17.34 16.53 -15.89
N SER A 8 17.68 17.20 -17.00
CA SER A 8 18.26 18.55 -16.99
C SER A 8 17.28 19.60 -16.50
N LEU A 9 15.99 19.51 -16.89
CA LEU A 9 14.93 20.40 -16.41
C LEU A 9 14.72 20.22 -14.90
N GLN A 10 14.71 18.96 -14.44
CA GLN A 10 14.54 18.61 -13.04
C GLN A 10 15.72 19.09 -12.18
N LEU A 11 16.96 18.96 -12.68
CA LEU A 11 18.15 19.53 -12.06
C LEU A 11 18.10 21.06 -12.00
N GLY A 12 17.60 21.72 -13.04
CA GLY A 12 17.37 23.17 -13.07
C GLY A 12 16.37 23.62 -12.02
N ILE A 13 15.21 22.93 -11.93
CA ILE A 13 14.17 23.19 -10.93
C ILE A 13 14.75 23.04 -9.52
N TYR A 14 15.51 21.97 -9.23
CA TYR A 14 16.13 21.80 -7.92
C TYR A 14 17.17 22.87 -7.61
N LYS A 15 17.93 23.34 -8.59
CA LYS A 15 18.90 24.41 -8.38
C LYS A 15 18.23 25.72 -7.94
N VAL A 16 17.02 25.99 -8.44
CA VAL A 16 16.22 27.16 -8.05
C VAL A 16 15.50 26.95 -6.72
N ILE A 17 14.89 25.77 -6.49
CA ILE A 17 14.07 25.49 -5.30
C ILE A 17 14.92 25.23 -4.04
N ASN A 18 16.05 24.55 -4.16
CA ASN A 18 16.84 24.11 -3.00
C ASN A 18 17.33 25.26 -2.10
N PRO A 19 17.77 26.42 -2.60
CA PRO A 19 18.08 27.57 -1.76
C PRO A 19 16.91 28.02 -0.87
N PHE A 20 15.69 28.06 -1.43
CA PHE A 20 14.49 28.41 -0.67
C PHE A 20 14.18 27.34 0.38
N VAL A 21 14.23 26.05 0.01
CA VAL A 21 14.01 24.94 0.96
C VAL A 21 15.01 24.99 2.11
N ARG A 22 16.30 25.24 1.82
CA ARG A 22 17.33 25.41 2.86
C ARG A 22 17.07 26.63 3.74
N GLY A 23 16.56 27.72 3.16
CA GLY A 23 16.09 28.90 3.90
C GLY A 23 14.98 28.56 4.88
N LEU A 24 13.94 27.85 4.43
CA LEU A 24 12.83 27.41 5.28
C LEU A 24 13.31 26.51 6.44
N ILE A 25 14.21 25.56 6.14
CA ILE A 25 14.82 24.70 7.15
C ILE A 25 15.62 25.53 8.17
N LYS A 26 16.38 26.54 7.72
CA LYS A 26 17.17 27.42 8.59
C LYS A 26 16.28 28.27 9.52
N ILE A 27 15.09 28.66 9.05
CA ILE A 27 14.10 29.40 9.85
C ILE A 27 13.36 28.45 10.83
N GLY A 28 13.58 27.14 10.74
CA GLY A 28 12.99 26.14 11.64
C GLY A 28 11.58 25.70 11.22
N LEU A 29 11.17 25.97 9.98
CA LEU A 29 9.87 25.48 9.49
C LEU A 29 9.92 23.96 9.32
N THR A 30 8.97 23.29 9.96
CA THR A 30 8.76 21.84 9.80
C THR A 30 7.96 21.55 8.52
N PRO A 31 8.05 20.33 7.94
CA PRO A 31 7.24 19.95 6.78
C PRO A 31 5.75 20.16 7.02
N ASN A 32 5.24 19.73 8.18
CA ASN A 32 3.84 19.89 8.54
C ASN A 32 3.43 21.37 8.59
N ALA A 33 4.29 22.26 9.10
CA ALA A 33 4.01 23.69 9.11
C ALA A 33 3.92 24.26 7.69
N VAL A 34 4.79 23.83 6.78
CA VAL A 34 4.73 24.22 5.35
C VAL A 34 3.42 23.76 4.71
N THR A 35 3.00 22.51 4.95
CA THR A 35 1.69 22.01 4.50
C THR A 35 0.53 22.83 5.09
N THR A 36 0.57 23.17 6.39
CA THR A 36 -0.47 23.99 7.03
C THR A 36 -0.54 25.40 6.42
N ILE A 37 0.62 26.00 6.08
CA ILE A 37 0.66 27.28 5.36
C ILE A 37 0.00 27.13 3.99
N GLY A 38 0.28 26.06 3.26
CA GLY A 38 -0.39 25.74 1.98
C GLY A 38 -1.92 25.68 2.11
N LEU A 39 -2.43 25.06 3.18
CA LEU A 39 -3.87 25.05 3.49
C LEU A 39 -4.41 26.46 3.75
N ILE A 40 -3.74 27.26 4.58
CA ILE A 40 -4.15 28.64 4.89
C ILE A 40 -4.19 29.49 3.61
N LEU A 41 -3.22 29.33 2.71
CA LEU A 41 -3.20 30.02 1.42
C LEU A 41 -4.38 29.61 0.54
N ASN A 42 -4.73 28.32 0.50
CA ASN A 42 -5.92 27.84 -0.25
C ASN A 42 -7.25 28.32 0.38
N ILE A 43 -7.32 28.48 1.70
CA ILE A 43 -8.43 29.19 2.35
C ILE A 43 -8.48 30.64 1.86
N GLY A 44 -7.32 31.30 1.76
CA GLY A 44 -7.19 32.63 1.17
C GLY A 44 -7.70 32.71 -0.26
N VAL A 45 -7.41 31.70 -1.11
CA VAL A 45 -7.95 31.61 -2.47
C VAL A 45 -9.47 31.59 -2.44
N ALA A 46 -10.07 30.74 -1.59
CA ALA A 46 -11.52 30.67 -1.47
C ALA A 46 -12.12 32.01 -1.02
N VAL A 47 -11.49 32.69 -0.07
CA VAL A 47 -11.89 34.03 0.39
C VAL A 47 -11.82 35.05 -0.75
N ILE A 48 -10.78 35.04 -1.58
CA ILE A 48 -10.68 35.95 -2.74
C ILE A 48 -11.86 35.73 -3.69
N PHE A 49 -12.17 34.48 -4.03
CA PHE A 49 -13.31 34.17 -4.89
C PHE A 49 -14.65 34.55 -4.25
N VAL A 50 -14.85 34.29 -2.95
CA VAL A 50 -16.08 34.70 -2.26
C VAL A 50 -16.20 36.23 -2.20
N LEU A 51 -15.11 36.94 -1.93
CA LEU A 51 -15.13 38.41 -1.93
C LEU A 51 -15.39 38.98 -3.33
N GLY A 52 -14.84 38.36 -4.38
CA GLY A 52 -15.18 38.72 -5.75
C GLY A 52 -16.67 38.50 -6.01
N ALA A 53 -17.22 37.37 -5.58
CA ALA A 53 -18.64 37.05 -5.73
C ALA A 53 -19.58 38.11 -5.11
N GLU A 54 -19.21 38.64 -3.93
CA GLU A 54 -20.06 39.56 -3.17
C GLU A 54 -19.82 41.04 -3.49
N LYS A 55 -18.58 41.42 -3.83
CA LYS A 55 -18.17 42.82 -3.95
C LYS A 55 -17.91 43.26 -5.38
N SER A 56 -17.66 42.33 -6.30
CA SER A 56 -17.36 42.65 -7.70
C SER A 56 -18.60 42.48 -8.56
N ASN A 57 -18.59 43.15 -9.70
CA ASN A 57 -19.58 42.93 -10.74
C ASN A 57 -19.14 41.76 -11.63
N ARG A 58 -20.10 41.19 -12.37
CA ARG A 58 -19.84 40.07 -13.30
C ARG A 58 -18.72 40.33 -14.31
N GLY A 59 -18.53 41.59 -14.73
CA GLY A 59 -17.49 42.00 -15.67
C GLY A 59 -16.11 42.28 -15.04
N ASP A 60 -15.96 42.16 -13.72
CA ASP A 60 -14.67 42.36 -13.05
C ASP A 60 -13.95 41.02 -12.84
N MET A 61 -12.97 40.74 -13.68
CA MET A 61 -12.17 39.51 -13.63
C MET A 61 -10.93 39.62 -12.73
N SER A 62 -10.74 40.75 -12.04
CA SER A 62 -9.54 40.98 -11.22
C SER A 62 -9.41 39.96 -10.08
N TYR A 63 -10.51 39.65 -9.41
CA TYR A 63 -10.57 38.64 -8.34
C TYR A 63 -10.24 37.24 -8.85
N VAL A 64 -10.68 36.89 -10.06
CA VAL A 64 -10.29 35.63 -10.72
C VAL A 64 -8.78 35.60 -10.93
N GLY A 65 -8.20 36.69 -11.45
CA GLY A 65 -6.76 36.81 -11.66
C GLY A 65 -5.94 36.69 -10.38
N TRP A 66 -6.31 37.42 -9.33
CA TRP A 66 -5.64 37.36 -8.02
C TRP A 66 -5.81 36.00 -7.34
N GLY A 67 -7.01 35.39 -7.45
CA GLY A 67 -7.25 34.03 -7.01
C GLY A 67 -6.31 33.05 -7.71
N GLY A 68 -6.15 33.17 -9.03
CA GLY A 68 -5.21 32.38 -9.82
C GLY A 68 -3.75 32.53 -9.40
N ALA A 69 -3.31 33.77 -9.15
CA ALA A 69 -1.97 34.05 -8.65
C ALA A 69 -1.72 33.38 -7.30
N LEU A 70 -2.68 33.48 -6.38
CA LEU A 70 -2.58 32.84 -5.07
C LEU A 70 -2.64 31.32 -5.15
N VAL A 71 -3.40 30.72 -6.08
CA VAL A 71 -3.39 29.26 -6.35
C VAL A 71 -2.00 28.78 -6.75
N LEU A 72 -1.34 29.46 -7.69
CA LEU A 72 0.02 29.08 -8.09
C LEU A 72 1.00 29.23 -6.94
N PHE A 73 0.89 30.33 -6.18
CA PHE A 73 1.74 30.57 -5.03
C PHE A 73 1.55 29.52 -3.92
N ALA A 74 0.30 29.18 -3.59
CA ALA A 74 -0.03 28.11 -2.63
C ALA A 74 0.51 26.76 -3.09
N GLY A 75 0.37 26.45 -4.39
CA GLY A 75 0.91 25.23 -4.99
C GLY A 75 2.42 25.09 -4.87
N LEU A 76 3.17 26.18 -4.71
CA LEU A 76 4.60 26.10 -4.40
C LEU A 76 4.84 25.52 -3.01
N PHE A 77 4.09 25.95 -1.99
CA PHE A 77 4.24 25.44 -0.61
C PHE A 77 3.93 23.95 -0.53
N ASP A 78 2.90 23.52 -1.23
CA ASP A 78 2.51 22.11 -1.38
C ASP A 78 3.59 21.24 -2.07
N MET A 79 4.49 21.84 -2.85
CA MET A 79 5.64 21.14 -3.44
C MET A 79 6.88 21.20 -2.55
N LEU A 80 6.97 22.23 -1.71
CA LEU A 80 8.12 22.51 -0.84
C LEU A 80 8.13 21.61 0.40
N ASP A 81 7.00 21.26 0.98
CA ASP A 81 6.92 20.45 2.21
C ASP A 81 7.63 19.09 2.09
N GLY A 82 7.45 18.38 0.98
CA GLY A 82 8.13 17.12 0.70
C GLY A 82 9.63 17.30 0.48
N GLN A 83 10.06 18.45 -0.07
CA GLN A 83 11.49 18.78 -0.18
C GLN A 83 12.09 19.14 1.17
N VAL A 84 11.37 19.90 2.00
CA VAL A 84 11.76 20.22 3.38
C VAL A 84 11.89 18.93 4.19
N ALA A 85 10.97 17.98 4.04
CA ALA A 85 11.03 16.68 4.70
C ALA A 85 12.26 15.85 4.28
N ARG A 86 12.61 15.86 2.99
CA ARG A 86 13.76 15.12 2.44
C ARG A 86 15.09 15.77 2.78
N LEU A 87 15.24 17.07 2.51
CA LEU A 87 16.49 17.81 2.71
C LEU A 87 16.74 18.12 4.19
N GLY A 88 15.70 18.31 4.99
CA GLY A 88 15.79 18.52 6.43
C GLY A 88 15.92 17.22 7.24
N ASN A 89 15.85 16.06 6.59
CA ASN A 89 15.84 14.74 7.26
C ASN A 89 14.70 14.60 8.29
N MET A 90 13.54 15.20 8.01
CA MET A 90 12.34 15.25 8.88
C MET A 90 11.18 14.41 8.32
N SER A 91 11.48 13.44 7.45
CA SER A 91 10.46 12.58 6.83
C SER A 91 9.81 11.64 7.85
N SER A 92 8.47 11.60 7.91
CA SER A 92 7.73 10.72 8.81
C SER A 92 6.47 10.14 8.16
N LYS A 93 6.01 8.97 8.64
CA LYS A 93 4.76 8.33 8.16
C LYS A 93 3.54 9.20 8.45
N PHE A 94 3.49 9.82 9.64
CA PHE A 94 2.42 10.74 9.98
C PHE A 94 2.45 11.99 9.11
N GLY A 95 3.62 12.58 8.87
CA GLY A 95 3.77 13.73 7.96
C GLY A 95 3.27 13.43 6.55
N ALA A 96 3.60 12.26 6.00
CA ALA A 96 3.08 11.83 4.69
C ALA A 96 1.55 11.67 4.66
N LEU A 97 0.94 11.21 5.77
CA LEU A 97 -0.53 11.15 5.91
C LEU A 97 -1.12 12.56 6.06
N TYR A 98 -0.49 13.42 6.85
CA TYR A 98 -0.91 14.79 7.13
C TYR A 98 -0.92 15.65 5.86
N ASP A 99 0.19 15.67 5.13
CA ASP A 99 0.35 16.26 3.79
C ASP A 99 -0.78 15.83 2.87
N SER A 100 -0.88 14.51 2.69
CA SER A 100 -1.96 13.88 1.95
C SER A 100 -3.35 14.41 2.35
N VAL A 101 -3.73 14.37 3.63
CA VAL A 101 -5.08 14.78 4.04
C VAL A 101 -5.31 16.26 3.78
N LEU A 102 -4.34 17.12 4.11
CA LEU A 102 -4.48 18.56 3.91
C LEU A 102 -4.55 18.95 2.43
N ASP A 103 -3.84 18.28 1.54
CA ASP A 103 -3.95 18.48 0.09
C ASP A 103 -5.39 18.38 -0.40
N ARG A 104 -6.12 17.39 0.12
CA ARG A 104 -7.52 17.17 -0.25
C ARG A 104 -8.41 18.30 0.27
N TYR A 105 -8.20 18.73 1.51
CA TYR A 105 -8.91 19.88 2.06
C TYR A 105 -8.61 21.17 1.31
N SER A 106 -7.33 21.43 1.01
CA SER A 106 -6.87 22.58 0.22
C SER A 106 -7.57 22.64 -1.14
N GLU A 107 -7.60 21.53 -1.89
CA GLU A 107 -8.30 21.49 -3.18
C GLU A 107 -9.82 21.68 -3.03
N MET A 108 -10.45 21.02 -2.04
CA MET A 108 -11.90 21.16 -1.80
C MET A 108 -12.29 22.60 -1.46
N ILE A 109 -11.51 23.27 -0.62
CA ILE A 109 -11.75 24.66 -0.21
C ILE A 109 -11.55 25.61 -1.39
N MET A 110 -10.49 25.43 -2.18
CA MET A 110 -10.26 26.20 -3.41
C MET A 110 -11.45 26.06 -4.38
N PHE A 111 -11.87 24.83 -4.68
CA PHE A 111 -13.01 24.58 -5.57
C PHE A 111 -14.33 25.11 -5.00
N LEU A 112 -14.53 25.08 -3.68
CA LEU A 112 -15.70 25.69 -3.04
C LEU A 112 -15.78 27.18 -3.37
N GLY A 113 -14.67 27.92 -3.23
CA GLY A 113 -14.62 29.34 -3.61
C GLY A 113 -14.92 29.57 -5.09
N ILE A 114 -14.29 28.79 -5.98
CA ILE A 114 -14.54 28.87 -7.43
C ILE A 114 -16.02 28.60 -7.76
N CYS A 115 -16.60 27.54 -7.20
CA CYS A 115 -18.00 27.20 -7.40
C CYS A 115 -18.92 28.32 -6.89
N TYR A 116 -18.65 28.87 -5.71
CA TYR A 116 -19.41 29.98 -5.15
C TYR A 116 -19.39 31.20 -6.08
N TYR A 117 -18.20 31.62 -6.53
CA TYR A 117 -18.03 32.75 -7.45
C TYR A 117 -18.80 32.55 -8.76
N LEU A 118 -18.74 31.34 -9.33
CA LEU A 118 -19.43 31.00 -10.56
C LEU A 118 -20.96 31.02 -10.38
N VAL A 119 -21.48 30.47 -9.29
CA VAL A 119 -22.92 30.47 -9.01
C VAL A 119 -23.44 31.89 -8.79
N ALA A 120 -22.75 32.68 -7.95
CA ALA A 120 -23.15 34.05 -7.62
C ALA A 120 -23.25 34.95 -8.85
N HIS A 121 -22.35 34.77 -9.83
CA HIS A 121 -22.37 35.51 -11.09
C HIS A 121 -23.21 34.87 -12.21
N HIS A 122 -24.07 33.90 -11.87
CA HIS A 122 -24.97 33.19 -12.79
C HIS A 122 -24.27 32.36 -13.88
N TYR A 123 -23.07 31.85 -13.62
CA TYR A 123 -22.35 30.87 -14.45
C TYR A 123 -22.66 29.43 -14.02
N PHE A 124 -23.96 29.10 -13.91
CA PHE A 124 -24.41 27.84 -13.32
C PHE A 124 -23.80 26.59 -13.99
N LEU A 125 -23.77 26.53 -15.33
CA LEU A 125 -23.21 25.38 -16.03
C LEU A 125 -21.69 25.23 -15.77
N SER A 126 -20.95 26.34 -15.76
CA SER A 126 -19.53 26.36 -15.40
C SER A 126 -19.29 25.90 -13.95
N SER A 127 -20.15 26.30 -13.00
CA SER A 127 -20.05 25.82 -11.62
C SER A 127 -20.30 24.32 -11.49
N LEU A 128 -21.21 23.76 -12.31
CA LEU A 128 -21.46 22.32 -12.32
C LEU A 128 -20.22 21.57 -12.82
N PHE A 129 -19.57 22.06 -13.89
CA PHE A 129 -18.31 21.48 -14.36
C PHE A 129 -17.16 21.64 -13.36
N ALA A 130 -17.06 22.77 -12.66
CA ALA A 130 -16.11 22.95 -11.57
C ALA A 130 -16.34 21.93 -10.43
N PHE A 131 -17.58 21.69 -10.07
CA PHE A 131 -17.94 20.67 -9.08
C PHE A 131 -17.62 19.23 -9.57
N ILE A 132 -17.87 18.93 -10.85
CA ILE A 132 -17.48 17.64 -11.44
C ILE A 132 -15.95 17.49 -11.47
N ALA A 133 -15.20 18.56 -11.70
CA ALA A 133 -13.74 18.56 -11.60
C ALA A 133 -13.26 18.30 -10.17
N LEU A 134 -13.92 18.87 -9.16
CA LEU A 134 -13.66 18.56 -7.76
C LEU A 134 -13.87 17.07 -7.47
N ILE A 135 -15.00 16.49 -7.89
CA ILE A 135 -15.27 15.05 -7.75
C ILE A 135 -14.15 14.23 -8.40
N GLY A 136 -13.80 14.56 -9.65
CA GLY A 136 -12.75 13.88 -10.37
C GLY A 136 -11.39 13.98 -9.67
N SER A 137 -11.03 15.16 -9.17
CA SER A 137 -9.79 15.39 -8.43
C SER A 137 -9.65 14.49 -7.21
N MET A 138 -10.73 14.41 -6.42
CA MET A 138 -10.81 13.55 -5.24
C MET A 138 -10.70 12.07 -5.62
N MET A 139 -11.39 11.65 -6.68
CA MET A 139 -11.34 10.27 -7.14
C MET A 139 -9.99 9.87 -7.73
N VAL A 140 -9.27 10.77 -8.41
CA VAL A 140 -7.89 10.51 -8.86
C VAL A 140 -6.99 10.19 -7.67
N SER A 141 -7.05 10.99 -6.60
CA SER A 141 -6.23 10.79 -5.40
C SER A 141 -6.64 9.54 -4.60
N TYR A 142 -7.95 9.34 -4.40
CA TYR A 142 -8.48 8.22 -3.62
C TYR A 142 -8.21 6.87 -4.29
N THR A 143 -8.48 6.74 -5.60
CA THR A 143 -8.25 5.49 -6.33
C THR A 143 -6.81 5.03 -6.25
N ARG A 144 -5.85 5.97 -6.37
CA ARG A 144 -4.43 5.69 -6.18
C ARG A 144 -4.12 5.21 -4.77
N ALA A 145 -4.52 5.98 -3.75
CA ALA A 145 -4.23 5.64 -2.36
C ALA A 145 -4.83 4.27 -1.97
N ARG A 146 -6.04 3.98 -2.46
CA ARG A 146 -6.70 2.69 -2.21
C ARG A 146 -6.03 1.54 -2.95
N ALA A 147 -5.62 1.73 -4.21
CA ALA A 147 -4.88 0.73 -4.96
C ALA A 147 -3.53 0.41 -4.32
N GLU A 148 -2.77 1.44 -3.93
CA GLU A 148 -1.48 1.28 -3.24
C GLU A 148 -1.67 0.57 -1.89
N GLY A 149 -2.75 0.89 -1.15
CA GLY A 149 -3.13 0.19 0.08
C GLY A 149 -3.53 -1.29 -0.11
N LEU A 150 -3.92 -1.68 -1.32
CA LEU A 150 -4.15 -3.08 -1.72
C LEU A 150 -2.90 -3.73 -2.34
N GLY A 151 -1.76 -3.03 -2.35
CA GLY A 151 -0.49 -3.54 -2.87
C GLY A 151 -0.31 -3.43 -4.37
N VAL A 152 -1.12 -2.61 -5.05
CA VAL A 152 -0.98 -2.33 -6.49
C VAL A 152 -0.49 -0.91 -6.70
N GLU A 153 0.66 -0.76 -7.36
CA GLU A 153 1.15 0.57 -7.71
C GLU A 153 0.35 1.16 -8.88
N CYS A 154 -0.33 2.28 -8.63
CA CYS A 154 -1.01 3.06 -9.66
C CYS A 154 -0.27 4.39 -9.89
N LYS A 155 0.79 4.33 -10.71
CA LYS A 155 1.61 5.49 -11.08
C LYS A 155 1.27 5.93 -12.50
N GLY A 156 0.49 7.00 -12.65
CA GLY A 156 0.14 7.54 -13.97
C GLY A 156 -1.19 8.29 -14.01
N GLY A 157 -1.63 8.67 -15.21
CA GLY A 157 -2.87 9.40 -15.45
C GLY A 157 -2.66 10.88 -15.76
N LEU A 158 -3.61 11.46 -16.50
CA LEU A 158 -3.65 12.89 -16.84
C LEU A 158 -4.24 13.69 -15.67
N MET A 159 -4.01 15.00 -15.64
CA MET A 159 -4.57 15.89 -14.62
C MET A 159 -4.29 15.42 -13.18
N GLN A 160 -3.03 15.11 -12.89
CA GLN A 160 -2.59 14.96 -11.50
C GLN A 160 -2.52 16.33 -10.83
N ARG A 161 -2.15 16.37 -9.56
CA ARG A 161 -2.21 17.59 -8.76
C ARG A 161 -1.43 18.77 -9.39
N PRO A 162 -0.17 18.61 -9.83
CA PRO A 162 0.56 19.72 -10.44
C PRO A 162 -0.13 20.26 -11.70
N GLU A 163 -0.64 19.38 -12.56
CA GLU A 163 -1.31 19.80 -13.79
C GLU A 163 -2.60 20.56 -13.49
N ARG A 164 -3.36 20.15 -12.46
CA ARG A 164 -4.60 20.84 -12.05
C ARG A 164 -4.31 22.22 -11.48
N VAL A 165 -3.34 22.32 -10.56
CA VAL A 165 -2.95 23.60 -9.94
C VAL A 165 -2.45 24.58 -11.01
N VAL A 166 -1.61 24.13 -11.94
CA VAL A 166 -1.13 24.95 -13.06
C VAL A 166 -2.29 25.37 -13.97
N THR A 167 -3.19 24.44 -14.30
CA THR A 167 -4.35 24.75 -15.16
C THR A 167 -5.24 25.81 -14.51
N ILE A 168 -5.64 25.63 -13.25
CA ILE A 168 -6.51 26.59 -12.55
C ILE A 168 -5.79 27.94 -12.45
N GLY A 169 -4.55 27.96 -11.96
CA GLY A 169 -3.83 29.19 -11.69
C GLY A 169 -3.49 30.01 -12.95
N VAL A 170 -2.94 29.37 -13.98
CA VAL A 170 -2.54 30.06 -15.22
C VAL A 170 -3.74 30.61 -15.96
N PHE A 171 -4.82 29.83 -16.10
CA PHE A 171 -6.00 30.28 -16.83
C PHE A 171 -6.85 31.28 -16.04
N ALA A 172 -6.80 31.24 -14.71
CA ALA A 172 -7.38 32.30 -13.87
C ALA A 172 -6.64 33.63 -14.05
N ILE A 173 -5.31 33.63 -14.02
CA ILE A 173 -4.49 34.82 -14.30
C ILE A 173 -4.75 35.33 -15.72
N ALA A 174 -4.75 34.43 -16.70
CA ALA A 174 -5.04 34.79 -18.09
C ALA A 174 -6.43 35.42 -18.23
N CYS A 175 -7.44 34.92 -17.50
CA CYS A 175 -8.78 35.50 -17.47
C CYS A 175 -8.79 36.91 -16.86
N GLY A 176 -8.06 37.14 -15.75
CA GLY A 176 -7.92 38.46 -15.15
C GLY A 176 -7.22 39.46 -16.07
N ILE A 177 -6.13 39.04 -16.73
CA ILE A 177 -5.39 39.85 -17.70
C ILE A 177 -6.28 40.16 -18.91
N ALA A 178 -6.96 39.16 -19.47
CA ALA A 178 -7.87 39.36 -20.59
C ALA A 178 -9.01 40.31 -20.22
N GLY A 179 -9.61 40.15 -19.04
CA GLY A 179 -10.64 41.08 -18.54
C GLY A 179 -10.19 42.54 -18.53
N HIS A 180 -8.90 42.80 -18.25
CA HIS A 180 -8.32 44.14 -18.31
C HIS A 180 -8.17 44.68 -19.74
N PHE A 181 -7.75 43.84 -20.70
CA PHE A 181 -7.46 44.27 -22.08
C PHE A 181 -8.65 44.23 -23.03
N ILE A 182 -9.45 43.17 -23.00
CA ILE A 182 -10.61 42.97 -23.89
C ILE A 182 -11.95 43.34 -23.24
N GLY A 183 -11.95 43.57 -21.92
CA GLY A 183 -13.16 43.80 -21.12
C GLY A 183 -13.74 42.49 -20.56
N GLY A 184 -14.25 42.51 -19.34
CA GLY A 184 -14.80 41.30 -18.71
C GLY A 184 -16.16 40.84 -19.25
N ASP A 185 -16.91 41.73 -19.88
CA ASP A 185 -18.21 41.43 -20.52
C ASP A 185 -18.11 41.13 -22.02
N TYR A 186 -16.90 40.99 -22.55
CA TYR A 186 -16.69 40.68 -23.97
C TYR A 186 -17.30 39.32 -24.32
N LYS A 187 -18.10 39.30 -25.39
CA LYS A 187 -18.84 38.11 -25.86
C LYS A 187 -18.71 37.95 -27.37
N ILE A 188 -18.56 36.71 -27.82
CA ILE A 188 -18.58 36.34 -29.24
C ILE A 188 -19.84 35.54 -29.52
N TYR A 189 -20.57 35.97 -30.54
CA TYR A 189 -21.75 35.30 -31.06
C TYR A 189 -21.46 34.76 -32.45
N LEU A 190 -21.93 33.55 -32.74
CA LEU A 190 -21.84 32.92 -34.06
C LEU A 190 -23.20 33.04 -34.78
N PRO A 191 -23.24 33.43 -36.07
CA PRO A 191 -24.48 33.46 -36.83
C PRO A 191 -25.17 32.08 -36.81
N GLY A 192 -26.45 32.05 -36.42
CA GLY A 192 -27.25 30.82 -36.34
C GLY A 192 -27.24 30.10 -34.99
N ILE A 193 -26.50 30.59 -33.98
CA ILE A 193 -26.47 30.03 -32.63
C ILE A 193 -27.12 31.03 -31.65
N SER A 194 -28.08 30.58 -30.85
CA SER A 194 -28.85 31.43 -29.91
C SER A 194 -28.11 31.79 -28.63
N PHE A 195 -26.95 31.20 -28.39
CA PHE A 195 -26.08 31.45 -27.23
C PHE A 195 -24.70 31.98 -27.67
N HIS A 196 -24.05 32.74 -26.80
CA HIS A 196 -22.67 33.18 -27.03
C HIS A 196 -21.73 31.98 -26.93
N VAL A 197 -20.77 31.88 -27.84
CA VAL A 197 -19.81 30.75 -27.88
C VAL A 197 -18.57 31.01 -27.05
N PHE A 198 -18.31 32.28 -26.74
CA PHE A 198 -17.21 32.70 -25.90
C PHE A 198 -17.64 33.94 -25.13
N GLU A 199 -17.21 33.98 -23.88
CA GLU A 199 -17.21 35.17 -23.04
C GLU A 199 -15.85 35.23 -22.33
N THR A 200 -15.40 36.39 -21.83
CA THR A 200 -14.08 36.49 -21.18
C THR A 200 -13.86 35.44 -20.09
N MET A 201 -14.90 35.15 -19.30
CA MET A 201 -14.88 34.12 -18.26
C MET A 201 -14.59 32.70 -18.80
N SER A 202 -14.86 32.45 -20.08
CA SER A 202 -14.57 31.18 -20.77
C SER A 202 -13.09 30.84 -20.77
N ILE A 203 -12.19 31.84 -20.69
CA ILE A 203 -10.74 31.63 -20.56
C ILE A 203 -10.44 30.81 -19.31
N PHE A 204 -11.18 31.01 -18.23
CA PHE A 204 -11.03 30.26 -16.98
C PHE A 204 -11.91 29.00 -16.95
N THR A 205 -13.14 29.06 -17.44
CA THR A 205 -14.12 27.96 -17.28
C THR A 205 -13.97 26.84 -18.31
N MET A 206 -13.52 27.11 -19.54
CA MET A 206 -13.29 26.05 -20.53
C MET A 206 -12.17 25.08 -20.08
N PRO A 207 -11.00 25.54 -19.60
CA PRO A 207 -9.98 24.65 -19.02
C PRO A 207 -10.48 23.86 -17.82
N ILE A 208 -11.31 24.45 -16.95
CA ILE A 208 -11.93 23.72 -15.84
C ILE A 208 -12.88 22.64 -16.34
N THR A 209 -13.65 22.92 -17.38
CA THR A 209 -14.54 21.95 -18.02
C THR A 209 -13.74 20.78 -18.61
N LEU A 210 -12.65 21.08 -19.32
CA LEU A 210 -11.74 20.05 -19.83
C LEU A 210 -11.12 19.24 -18.69
N MET A 211 -10.65 19.92 -17.64
CA MET A 211 -10.14 19.27 -16.44
C MET A 211 -11.19 18.32 -15.84
N ALA A 212 -12.45 18.74 -15.74
CA ALA A 212 -13.54 17.92 -15.21
C ALA A 212 -13.68 16.58 -15.94
N LEU A 213 -13.60 16.61 -17.28
CA LEU A 213 -13.65 15.40 -18.09
C LEU A 213 -12.39 14.55 -17.86
N LEU A 214 -11.21 15.17 -17.93
CA LEU A 214 -9.93 14.45 -17.88
C LEU A 214 -9.65 13.84 -16.50
N THR A 215 -10.03 14.49 -15.40
CA THR A 215 -9.87 13.96 -14.04
C THR A 215 -10.75 12.73 -13.83
N ASN A 216 -12.00 12.78 -14.29
CA ASN A 216 -12.93 11.64 -14.16
C ASN A 216 -12.52 10.47 -15.07
N ILE A 217 -12.11 10.73 -16.31
CA ILE A 217 -11.52 9.71 -17.19
C ILE A 217 -10.28 9.09 -16.52
N THR A 218 -9.44 9.90 -15.89
CA THR A 218 -8.24 9.41 -15.21
C THR A 218 -8.57 8.54 -14.00
N ALA A 219 -9.56 8.93 -13.20
CA ALA A 219 -10.02 8.12 -12.07
C ALA A 219 -10.52 6.74 -12.53
N VAL A 220 -11.30 6.68 -13.61
CA VAL A 220 -11.76 5.40 -14.21
C VAL A 220 -10.59 4.58 -14.74
N LYS A 221 -9.64 5.21 -15.44
CA LYS A 221 -8.43 4.51 -15.93
C LYS A 221 -7.62 3.92 -14.77
N ARG A 222 -7.40 4.68 -13.69
CA ARG A 222 -6.71 4.18 -12.49
C ARG A 222 -7.45 3.02 -11.85
N LEU A 223 -8.78 3.06 -11.80
CA LEU A 223 -9.58 1.94 -11.30
C LEU A 223 -9.41 0.68 -12.17
N GLN A 224 -9.39 0.84 -13.50
CA GLN A 224 -9.16 -0.27 -14.43
C GLN A 224 -7.73 -0.83 -14.32
N GLU A 225 -6.73 0.03 -14.16
CA GLU A 225 -5.34 -0.38 -13.90
C GLU A 225 -5.23 -1.14 -12.58
N ALA A 226 -5.85 -0.64 -11.52
CA ALA A 226 -5.91 -1.31 -10.22
C ALA A 226 -6.57 -2.69 -10.34
N LYS A 227 -7.70 -2.80 -11.07
CA LYS A 227 -8.36 -4.08 -11.34
C LYS A 227 -7.40 -5.08 -12.01
N ARG A 228 -6.72 -4.66 -13.08
CA ARG A 228 -5.75 -5.53 -13.78
C ARG A 228 -4.60 -5.96 -12.87
N GLY A 229 -4.10 -5.04 -12.04
CA GLY A 229 -3.05 -5.34 -11.06
C GLY A 229 -3.50 -6.35 -10.01
N LEU A 230 -4.71 -6.20 -9.47
CA LEU A 230 -5.31 -7.13 -8.50
C LEU A 230 -5.60 -8.49 -9.13
N GLU A 231 -6.17 -8.54 -10.32
CA GLU A 231 -6.41 -9.79 -11.06
C GLU A 231 -5.09 -10.52 -11.37
N ALA A 232 -4.02 -9.78 -11.70
CA ALA A 232 -2.70 -10.36 -11.89
C ALA A 232 -2.13 -10.95 -10.59
N GLN A 233 -2.32 -10.25 -9.46
CA GLN A 233 -1.96 -10.78 -8.13
C GLN A 233 -2.75 -12.03 -7.79
N GLU A 234 -4.07 -12.02 -7.92
CA GLU A 234 -4.93 -13.18 -7.68
C GLU A 234 -4.59 -14.35 -8.62
N LYS A 235 -4.30 -14.09 -9.89
CA LYS A 235 -3.92 -15.12 -10.84
C LYS A 235 -2.55 -15.71 -10.50
N ALA A 236 -1.60 -14.89 -10.06
CA ALA A 236 -0.31 -15.37 -9.57
C ALA A 236 -0.50 -16.24 -8.33
N GLU A 237 -1.33 -15.81 -7.38
CA GLU A 237 -1.69 -16.57 -6.19
C GLU A 237 -2.38 -17.91 -6.52
N ARG A 238 -3.37 -17.90 -7.44
CA ARG A 238 -4.06 -19.13 -7.91
C ARG A 238 -3.13 -20.06 -8.68
N THR A 239 -2.22 -19.52 -9.49
CA THR A 239 -1.25 -20.34 -10.24
C THR A 239 -0.25 -21.00 -9.29
N ILE A 240 0.23 -20.27 -8.28
CA ILE A 240 1.07 -20.83 -7.22
C ILE A 240 0.30 -21.90 -6.43
N GLY A 241 -0.95 -21.62 -6.04
CA GLY A 241 -1.82 -22.56 -5.32
C GLY A 241 -2.15 -23.82 -6.12
N ASN A 242 -2.54 -23.69 -7.39
CA ASN A 242 -2.82 -24.82 -8.27
C ASN A 242 -1.57 -25.62 -8.59
N LYS A 243 -0.42 -24.97 -8.85
CA LYS A 243 0.84 -25.70 -9.05
C LYS A 243 1.31 -26.40 -7.77
N ALA A 244 1.16 -25.78 -6.61
CA ALA A 244 1.44 -26.42 -5.32
C ALA A 244 0.50 -27.61 -5.07
N ALA A 245 -0.79 -27.48 -5.37
CA ALA A 245 -1.76 -28.56 -5.24
C ALA A 245 -1.53 -29.69 -6.26
N LEU A 246 -1.12 -29.36 -7.49
CA LEU A 246 -0.83 -30.33 -8.56
C LEU A 246 0.48 -31.07 -8.29
N ILE A 247 1.52 -30.39 -7.80
CA ILE A 247 2.78 -31.01 -7.36
C ILE A 247 2.49 -31.96 -6.19
N VAL A 248 1.83 -31.49 -5.13
CA VAL A 248 1.44 -32.34 -3.99
C VAL A 248 0.52 -33.49 -4.43
N GLY A 249 -0.35 -33.29 -5.42
CA GLY A 249 -1.19 -34.34 -6.00
C GLY A 249 -0.40 -35.39 -6.79
N PHE A 250 0.58 -34.97 -7.61
CA PHE A 250 1.39 -35.87 -8.43
C PHE A 250 2.35 -36.72 -7.58
N THR A 251 2.95 -36.15 -6.54
CA THR A 251 3.86 -36.88 -5.66
C THR A 251 3.11 -37.85 -4.72
N LEU A 252 1.85 -37.55 -4.35
CA LEU A 252 1.02 -38.46 -3.55
C LEU A 252 0.37 -39.62 -4.33
N VAL A 253 0.10 -39.47 -5.63
CA VAL A 253 -0.41 -40.59 -6.45
C VAL A 253 0.68 -41.62 -6.73
N PHE A 254 1.95 -41.20 -6.87
CA PHE A 254 3.08 -42.12 -6.99
C PHE A 254 3.59 -42.69 -5.65
N GLY A 255 3.25 -42.08 -4.52
CA GLY A 255 3.56 -42.59 -3.18
C GLY A 255 2.68 -43.75 -2.69
N LEU A 256 1.63 -44.12 -3.43
CA LEU A 256 0.70 -45.21 -3.08
C LEU A 256 0.93 -46.52 -3.85
N LEU A 257 1.86 -46.54 -4.82
CA LEU A 257 2.33 -47.76 -5.46
C LEU A 257 3.70 -48.10 -4.88
N GLY A 258 3.68 -49.02 -3.92
CA GLY A 258 4.86 -49.46 -3.19
C GLY A 258 5.96 -49.97 -4.13
N ILE A 259 7.14 -49.36 -4.02
CA ILE A 259 8.40 -50.00 -4.37
C ILE A 259 9.27 -49.92 -3.12
N ASN A 260 9.33 -51.06 -2.43
CA ASN A 260 10.38 -51.34 -1.45
C ASN A 260 11.72 -51.14 -2.13
N ASN A 261 12.56 -50.25 -1.57
CA ASN A 261 14.00 -50.39 -1.65
C ASN A 261 14.65 -49.70 -0.44
N SER A 262 15.18 -50.57 0.42
CA SER A 262 16.13 -50.29 1.47
C SER A 262 17.51 -49.96 0.86
N VAL A 263 17.99 -48.73 1.00
CA VAL A 263 19.43 -48.41 1.08
C VAL A 263 19.61 -47.12 1.91
N MET A 264 20.40 -47.22 2.99
CA MET A 264 20.89 -46.10 3.79
C MET A 264 21.96 -45.31 3.00
N ALA A 265 21.89 -43.98 3.01
CA ALA A 265 23.08 -43.11 3.01
C ALA A 265 22.69 -41.68 3.43
N GLN A 266 23.53 -41.12 4.28
CA GLN A 266 23.54 -39.74 4.78
C GLN A 266 23.50 -38.72 3.63
N ASP A 267 22.64 -37.72 3.75
CA ASP A 267 22.68 -36.55 2.88
C ASP A 267 22.73 -35.32 3.79
N PRO A 268 23.91 -34.87 4.25
CA PRO A 268 24.00 -33.66 5.06
C PRO A 268 23.75 -32.44 4.17
N SER A 269 22.84 -31.54 4.57
CA SER A 269 22.91 -30.16 4.07
C SER A 269 24.31 -29.62 4.36
N PRO A 270 25.02 -29.03 3.38
CA PRO A 270 26.29 -28.34 3.63
C PRO A 270 26.11 -27.07 4.47
N ILE A 271 24.86 -26.69 4.77
CA ILE A 271 24.46 -25.51 5.51
C ILE A 271 24.15 -25.91 6.96
N THR A 272 24.88 -25.32 7.91
CA THR A 272 24.56 -25.48 9.34
C THR A 272 23.42 -24.54 9.70
N PHE A 273 22.32 -25.08 10.22
CA PHE A 273 21.16 -24.28 10.60
C PHE A 273 21.24 -23.83 12.07
N PRO A 274 20.99 -22.54 12.36
CA PRO A 274 20.94 -22.06 13.73
C PRO A 274 19.76 -22.68 14.49
N VAL A 275 19.96 -23.00 15.77
CA VAL A 275 18.86 -23.39 16.67
C VAL A 275 18.34 -22.13 17.35
N PRO A 276 17.04 -21.80 17.24
CA PRO A 276 16.47 -20.66 17.95
C PRO A 276 16.68 -20.76 19.47
N LYS A 277 17.17 -19.67 20.07
CA LYS A 277 17.36 -19.52 21.52
C LYS A 277 16.54 -18.35 22.04
N ASP A 278 16.18 -18.39 23.33
CA ASP A 278 15.52 -17.29 24.05
C ASP A 278 14.14 -16.88 23.53
N ILE A 279 13.40 -17.82 22.94
CA ILE A 279 12.01 -17.59 22.52
C ILE A 279 11.06 -18.18 23.57
N SER A 280 10.50 -17.31 24.41
CA SER A 280 9.48 -17.70 25.39
C SER A 280 8.28 -18.34 24.71
N ASN A 281 7.76 -19.44 25.28
CA ASN A 281 6.58 -20.15 24.76
C ASN A 281 6.71 -20.62 23.30
N GLN A 282 7.92 -20.91 22.83
CA GLN A 282 8.12 -21.59 21.54
C GLN A 282 7.47 -22.96 21.57
N LEU A 283 6.64 -23.26 20.57
CA LEU A 283 6.03 -24.57 20.38
C LEU A 283 6.95 -25.46 19.53
N PHE A 284 7.27 -24.99 18.32
CA PHE A 284 8.20 -25.64 17.40
C PHE A 284 8.71 -24.62 16.37
N TYR A 285 9.67 -25.02 15.55
CA TYR A 285 10.18 -24.18 14.47
C TYR A 285 10.32 -24.95 13.15
N LEU A 286 10.27 -24.21 12.05
CA LEU A 286 10.38 -24.73 10.69
C LEU A 286 11.57 -24.11 9.97
N GLN A 287 12.38 -24.96 9.36
CA GLN A 287 13.53 -24.59 8.53
C GLN A 287 13.47 -25.27 7.17
N ARG A 288 14.16 -24.69 6.18
CA ARG A 288 14.16 -25.22 4.82
C ARG A 288 15.44 -24.88 4.07
N ASP A 289 15.92 -25.77 3.21
CA ASP A 289 17.02 -25.41 2.30
C ASP A 289 16.54 -24.43 1.21
N PRO A 290 17.42 -23.54 0.68
CA PRO A 290 18.75 -23.17 1.20
C PRO A 290 18.68 -22.02 2.23
N ASN A 291 17.53 -21.75 2.83
CA ASN A 291 17.29 -20.56 3.64
C ASN A 291 17.50 -20.84 5.14
N THR A 292 18.55 -20.28 5.72
CA THR A 292 18.92 -20.40 7.13
C THR A 292 17.94 -19.69 8.08
N ASN A 293 17.13 -18.77 7.56
CA ASN A 293 16.11 -18.08 8.35
C ASN A 293 15.04 -19.08 8.78
N THR A 294 14.54 -18.89 10.00
CA THR A 294 13.69 -19.89 10.67
C THR A 294 12.31 -19.31 10.90
N ILE A 295 11.27 -20.09 10.65
CA ILE A 295 9.91 -19.73 11.03
C ILE A 295 9.63 -20.30 12.41
N ILE A 296 9.17 -19.43 13.31
CA ILE A 296 8.86 -19.78 14.69
C ILE A 296 7.35 -19.85 14.87
N TYR A 297 6.90 -20.91 15.51
CA TYR A 297 5.52 -21.07 15.96
C TYR A 297 5.52 -20.93 17.48
N GLN A 298 4.96 -19.83 17.96
CA GLN A 298 4.95 -19.43 19.36
C GLN A 298 3.52 -19.48 19.89
N LEU A 299 3.35 -19.97 21.12
CA LEU A 299 2.06 -19.92 21.80
C LEU A 299 1.68 -18.45 22.06
N ASN A 300 0.46 -18.09 21.66
CA ASN A 300 -0.08 -16.77 21.87
C ASN A 300 -0.86 -16.72 23.19
N VAL A 301 -0.29 -16.04 24.19
CA VAL A 301 -0.88 -15.88 25.52
C VAL A 301 -1.11 -14.40 25.83
N ASP A 302 -2.15 -14.11 26.59
CA ASP A 302 -2.42 -12.77 27.11
C ASP A 302 -1.46 -12.40 28.26
N LYS A 303 -1.60 -11.17 28.78
CA LYS A 303 -0.80 -10.66 29.92
C LYS A 303 -0.97 -11.48 31.22
N ARG A 304 -2.00 -12.33 31.29
CA ARG A 304 -2.30 -13.21 32.44
C ARG A 304 -1.88 -14.66 32.18
N GLY A 305 -1.22 -14.94 31.05
CA GLY A 305 -0.76 -16.29 30.67
C GLY A 305 -1.85 -17.20 30.11
N LYS A 306 -3.05 -16.67 29.81
CA LYS A 306 -4.14 -17.44 29.21
C LYS A 306 -3.99 -17.47 27.70
N VAL A 307 -4.13 -18.65 27.09
CA VAL A 307 -4.03 -18.82 25.64
C VAL A 307 -5.17 -18.09 24.92
N ASN A 308 -4.84 -17.36 23.87
CA ASN A 308 -5.83 -16.72 23.00
C ASN A 308 -6.60 -17.80 22.21
N ALA A 309 -7.90 -17.93 22.44
CA ALA A 309 -8.70 -18.99 21.85
C ALA A 309 -8.95 -18.83 20.34
N ASP A 310 -8.98 -17.60 19.84
CA ASP A 310 -9.23 -17.31 18.42
C ASP A 310 -7.96 -17.48 17.58
N ASN A 311 -6.82 -17.11 18.17
CA ASN A 311 -5.51 -17.23 17.53
C ASN A 311 -4.44 -17.73 18.51
N PRO A 312 -4.41 -19.04 18.83
CA PRO A 312 -3.54 -19.62 19.85
C PRO A 312 -2.06 -19.72 19.45
N VAL A 313 -1.72 -19.51 18.17
CA VAL A 313 -0.35 -19.63 17.66
C VAL A 313 0.03 -18.37 16.89
N ASN A 314 1.04 -17.65 17.38
CA ASN A 314 1.69 -16.60 16.61
C ASN A 314 2.83 -17.18 15.76
N VAL A 315 2.94 -16.71 14.52
CA VAL A 315 3.93 -17.22 13.55
C VAL A 315 4.71 -16.06 12.96
N PHE A 316 6.04 -16.12 13.06
CA PHE A 316 6.95 -15.08 12.58
C PHE A 316 8.29 -15.65 12.10
N TRP A 317 9.05 -14.86 11.35
CA TRP A 317 10.43 -15.16 10.95
C TRP A 317 11.44 -14.72 12.00
N MET A 318 12.44 -15.56 12.23
CA MET A 318 13.73 -15.19 12.80
C MET A 318 14.74 -15.08 11.65
N ARG A 319 15.19 -13.85 11.37
CA ARG A 319 16.13 -13.59 10.28
C ARG A 319 17.56 -13.53 10.79
N TYR A 320 18.31 -14.61 10.64
CA TYR A 320 19.70 -14.68 11.12
C TYR A 320 20.67 -13.89 10.24
N ASP A 321 20.36 -13.73 8.96
CA ASP A 321 21.13 -12.87 8.06
C ASP A 321 21.05 -11.38 8.49
N ASP A 322 19.97 -11.00 9.19
CA ASP A 322 19.71 -9.65 9.67
C ASP A 322 19.83 -9.59 11.22
N LYS A 323 20.96 -10.02 11.78
CA LYS A 323 21.26 -9.98 13.25
C LYS A 323 20.24 -10.69 14.16
N GLY A 324 19.41 -11.60 13.64
CA GLY A 324 18.44 -12.35 14.44
C GLY A 324 17.12 -11.61 14.69
N GLU A 325 16.78 -10.59 13.90
CA GLU A 325 15.53 -9.83 14.08
C GLU A 325 14.26 -10.68 13.85
N LYS A 326 13.25 -10.40 14.68
CA LYS A 326 11.88 -10.93 14.53
C LYS A 326 11.13 -10.15 13.47
N LYS A 327 10.59 -10.83 12.46
CA LYS A 327 9.79 -10.23 11.40
C LYS A 327 8.48 -10.97 11.19
N GLU A 328 7.37 -10.22 11.18
CA GLU A 328 6.05 -10.79 10.91
C GLU A 328 5.95 -11.44 9.53
N LEU A 329 5.13 -12.50 9.43
CA LEU A 329 4.77 -13.06 8.13
C LEU A 329 3.97 -12.03 7.33
N SER A 330 4.31 -11.89 6.05
CA SER A 330 3.43 -11.19 5.10
C SER A 330 2.06 -11.88 5.02
N TYR A 331 1.03 -11.13 4.62
CA TYR A 331 -0.33 -11.66 4.48
C TYR A 331 -0.38 -12.93 3.60
N ILE A 332 0.37 -12.94 2.48
CA ILE A 332 0.44 -14.07 1.56
C ILE A 332 1.07 -15.30 2.23
N GLN A 333 2.23 -15.12 2.89
CA GLN A 333 2.90 -16.21 3.61
C GLN A 333 2.02 -16.81 4.71
N ARG A 334 1.28 -15.95 5.43
CA ARG A 334 0.36 -16.37 6.48
C ARG A 334 -0.86 -17.09 5.94
N LYS A 335 -1.43 -16.68 4.80
CA LYS A 335 -2.66 -17.28 4.28
C LYS A 335 -2.44 -18.58 3.51
N PHE A 336 -1.28 -18.75 2.87
CA PHE A 336 -1.06 -19.83 1.91
C PHE A 336 0.13 -20.74 2.18
N ALA A 337 1.14 -20.29 2.96
CA ALA A 337 2.37 -21.06 3.17
C ALA A 337 2.51 -21.55 4.62
N TYR A 338 2.93 -20.65 5.51
CA TYR A 338 3.38 -20.95 6.88
C TYR A 338 2.33 -20.62 7.94
N GLY A 339 1.14 -20.21 7.55
CA GLY A 339 0.06 -20.02 8.51
C GLY A 339 -0.41 -21.32 9.12
N ILE A 340 -1.00 -21.19 10.30
CA ILE A 340 -1.73 -22.26 10.97
C ILE A 340 -3.21 -21.91 10.95
N LEU A 341 -4.01 -22.84 10.46
CA LEU A 341 -5.46 -22.88 10.66
C LEU A 341 -5.72 -23.56 12.00
N THR A 342 -6.55 -22.92 12.82
CA THR A 342 -6.90 -23.36 14.16
C THR A 342 -8.36 -23.73 14.25
N LYS A 343 -8.64 -24.85 14.92
CA LYS A 343 -9.98 -25.26 15.32
C LYS A 343 -9.98 -25.59 16.80
N ASN A 344 -10.81 -24.88 17.56
CA ASN A 344 -10.95 -25.12 19.00
C ASN A 344 -11.70 -26.43 19.24
N MET A 345 -11.13 -27.33 20.04
CA MET A 345 -11.68 -28.64 20.37
C MET A 345 -12.32 -28.69 21.77
N GLY A 346 -12.28 -27.59 22.52
CA GLY A 346 -12.69 -27.54 23.93
C GLY A 346 -11.57 -27.98 24.88
N ASN A 347 -11.77 -27.73 26.19
CA ASN A 347 -10.83 -28.11 27.26
C ASN A 347 -9.38 -27.63 27.06
N GLY A 348 -9.20 -26.49 26.38
CA GLY A 348 -7.87 -25.93 26.08
C GLY A 348 -7.08 -26.71 25.04
N GLN A 349 -7.72 -27.57 24.25
CA GLN A 349 -7.13 -28.30 23.14
C GLN A 349 -7.47 -27.62 21.81
N PHE A 350 -6.48 -27.53 20.91
CA PHE A 350 -6.66 -26.95 19.58
C PHE A 350 -6.12 -27.87 18.51
N GLU A 351 -6.91 -28.11 17.47
CA GLU A 351 -6.42 -28.72 16.24
C GLU A 351 -5.76 -27.65 15.37
N LEU A 352 -4.52 -27.90 14.99
CA LEU A 352 -3.69 -27.04 14.15
C LEU A 352 -3.44 -27.72 12.80
N ARG A 353 -3.62 -26.98 11.70
CA ARG A 353 -3.27 -27.44 10.36
C ARG A 353 -2.48 -26.38 9.63
N PHE A 354 -1.43 -26.77 8.90
CA PHE A 354 -0.78 -25.81 8.01
C PHE A 354 -1.75 -25.34 6.93
N THR A 355 -1.72 -24.06 6.60
CA THR A 355 -2.51 -23.51 5.48
C THR A 355 -2.18 -24.20 4.15
N SER A 356 -0.91 -24.59 3.98
CA SER A 356 -0.37 -25.29 2.80
C SER A 356 -0.59 -26.81 2.82
N HIS A 357 -0.83 -27.42 3.98
CA HIS A 357 -0.94 -28.87 4.12
C HIS A 357 -1.97 -29.27 5.19
N LYS A 358 -3.23 -29.39 4.76
CA LYS A 358 -4.35 -29.71 5.65
C LYS A 358 -4.46 -31.19 6.04
N LYS A 359 -3.64 -32.08 5.45
CA LYS A 359 -3.72 -33.55 5.64
C LYS A 359 -2.94 -34.08 6.85
N LEU A 360 -2.09 -33.26 7.46
CA LEU A 360 -1.40 -33.57 8.72
C LEU A 360 -2.00 -32.71 9.85
N PRO A 361 -3.01 -33.19 10.57
CA PRO A 361 -3.49 -32.50 11.76
C PRO A 361 -2.43 -32.60 12.86
N MET A 362 -2.18 -31.47 13.50
CA MET A 362 -1.39 -31.36 14.72
C MET A 362 -2.29 -30.91 15.85
N TYR A 363 -1.92 -31.21 17.10
CA TYR A 363 -2.75 -30.95 18.26
C TYR A 363 -1.96 -30.18 19.31
N LEU A 364 -2.42 -28.98 19.62
CA LEU A 364 -1.87 -28.14 20.68
C LEU A 364 -2.57 -28.46 21.99
N ASN A 365 -1.86 -29.14 22.88
CA ASN A 365 -2.38 -29.60 24.17
C ASN A 365 -1.38 -29.28 25.29
N LYS A 366 -1.90 -29.12 26.50
CA LYS A 366 -1.08 -28.99 27.71
C LYS A 366 -0.54 -30.37 28.10
N SER A 367 0.77 -30.50 28.20
CA SER A 367 1.43 -31.74 28.64
C SER A 367 1.17 -32.00 30.12
N GLU A 368 0.96 -33.27 30.47
CA GLU A 368 0.78 -33.69 31.85
C GLU A 368 2.09 -33.67 32.64
N ALA A 369 3.23 -33.87 31.95
CA ALA A 369 4.56 -34.01 32.55
C ALA A 369 5.15 -32.67 33.00
N ASP A 370 5.09 -31.63 32.17
CA ASP A 370 5.69 -30.32 32.45
C ASP A 370 4.69 -29.17 32.57
N LYS A 371 3.38 -29.47 32.45
CA LYS A 371 2.29 -28.50 32.49
C LYS A 371 2.42 -27.36 31.47
N ARG A 372 3.22 -27.50 30.40
CA ARG A 372 3.33 -26.52 29.30
C ARG A 372 2.57 -26.99 28.07
N TYR A 373 2.24 -26.04 27.19
CA TYR A 373 1.61 -26.35 25.91
C TYR A 373 2.65 -26.85 24.91
N HIS A 374 2.33 -27.96 24.27
CA HIS A 374 3.16 -28.57 23.22
C HIS A 374 2.29 -28.96 22.03
N VAL A 375 2.92 -29.08 20.87
CA VAL A 375 2.26 -29.51 19.64
C VAL A 375 2.60 -30.95 19.35
N TYR A 376 1.58 -31.78 19.18
CA TYR A 376 1.70 -33.20 18.90
C TYR A 376 1.21 -33.53 17.50
N ALA A 377 1.89 -34.44 16.80
CA ALA A 377 1.41 -35.02 15.56
C ALA A 377 1.55 -36.55 15.59
N THR A 378 0.66 -37.22 14.86
CA THR A 378 0.76 -38.66 14.64
C THR A 378 1.38 -38.91 13.28
N ILE A 379 2.60 -39.46 13.26
CA ILE A 379 3.36 -39.77 12.04
C ILE A 379 3.72 -41.25 12.12
N ASN A 380 3.48 -42.01 11.05
CA ASN A 380 3.77 -43.46 11.01
C ASN A 380 3.22 -44.24 12.22
N LYS A 381 1.99 -43.91 12.66
CA LYS A 381 1.30 -44.47 13.85
C LYS A 381 1.97 -44.17 15.20
N LYS A 382 3.01 -43.34 15.24
CA LYS A 382 3.64 -42.85 16.48
C LYS A 382 3.16 -41.43 16.77
N LYS A 383 2.95 -41.10 18.04
CA LYS A 383 2.57 -39.75 18.49
C LYS A 383 3.84 -39.02 18.97
N LEU A 384 4.21 -37.95 18.28
CA LEU A 384 5.43 -37.18 18.55
C LEU A 384 5.06 -35.78 19.04
N GLN A 385 5.76 -35.30 20.06
CA GLN A 385 5.86 -33.88 20.38
C GLN A 385 6.83 -33.23 19.40
N ILE A 386 6.35 -32.32 18.57
CA ILE A 386 7.17 -31.68 17.52
C ILE A 386 8.11 -30.66 18.15
N GLU A 387 9.39 -30.75 17.82
CA GLU A 387 10.40 -29.72 18.17
C GLU A 387 10.80 -28.93 16.91
N ARG A 388 11.06 -29.64 15.81
CA ARG A 388 11.56 -29.07 14.56
C ARG A 388 10.94 -29.77 13.36
N ILE A 389 10.56 -28.98 12.36
CA ILE A 389 10.22 -29.44 11.03
C ILE A 389 11.26 -28.91 10.05
N PHE A 390 11.83 -29.78 9.23
CA PHE A 390 12.84 -29.42 8.23
C PHE A 390 12.41 -29.86 6.84
N LEU A 391 12.49 -28.94 5.87
CA LEU A 391 12.18 -29.23 4.47
C LEU A 391 13.48 -29.27 3.66
N ARG A 392 13.82 -30.43 3.13
CA ARG A 392 14.91 -30.58 2.16
C ARG A 392 14.39 -30.20 0.78
N ILE A 393 14.99 -29.18 0.18
CA ILE A 393 14.64 -28.69 -1.15
C ILE A 393 15.82 -28.94 -2.09
N GLU A 394 15.59 -29.65 -3.19
CA GLU A 394 16.58 -29.95 -4.22
C GLU A 394 16.12 -29.44 -5.58
N GLY A 395 16.59 -28.24 -5.94
CA GLY A 395 16.20 -27.57 -7.18
C GLY A 395 14.79 -26.95 -7.12
N GLY A 396 14.30 -26.53 -8.28
CA GLY A 396 13.07 -25.74 -8.40
C GLY A 396 13.32 -24.22 -8.38
N SER A 397 12.25 -23.44 -8.52
CA SER A 397 12.34 -21.97 -8.49
C SER A 397 12.09 -21.42 -7.09
N PHE A 398 12.44 -20.16 -6.84
CA PHE A 398 12.18 -19.48 -5.56
C PHE A 398 10.72 -19.61 -5.07
N TRP A 399 9.78 -19.72 -6.01
CA TRP A 399 8.34 -19.91 -5.75
C TRP A 399 7.88 -21.37 -5.87
N LEU A 400 8.70 -22.26 -6.45
CA LEU A 400 8.40 -23.69 -6.69
C LEU A 400 9.61 -24.55 -6.27
N PRO A 401 9.91 -24.68 -4.97
CA PRO A 401 10.98 -25.53 -4.50
C PRO A 401 10.59 -27.00 -4.66
N ASN A 402 11.48 -27.83 -5.20
CA ASN A 402 11.26 -29.28 -5.26
C ASN A 402 11.63 -29.90 -3.91
N VAL A 403 10.64 -30.27 -3.10
CA VAL A 403 10.84 -30.79 -1.75
C VAL A 403 11.13 -32.29 -1.83
N LYS A 404 12.36 -32.70 -1.51
CA LYS A 404 12.80 -34.11 -1.52
C LYS A 404 12.18 -34.91 -0.38
N TYR A 405 12.16 -34.32 0.82
CA TYR A 405 11.54 -34.89 2.01
C TYR A 405 11.27 -33.82 3.07
N VAL A 406 10.35 -34.13 3.97
CA VAL A 406 10.15 -33.43 5.24
C VAL A 406 10.70 -34.30 6.35
N GLU A 407 11.56 -33.73 7.19
CA GLU A 407 12.04 -34.35 8.41
C GLU A 407 11.35 -33.69 9.60
N ILE A 408 10.75 -34.50 10.45
CA ILE A 408 10.11 -34.06 11.69
C ILE A 408 10.91 -34.65 12.84
N LYS A 409 11.52 -33.75 13.61
CA LYS A 409 12.28 -34.07 14.81
C LYS A 409 11.44 -33.67 16.03
N GLY A 410 11.39 -34.57 17.01
CA GLY A 410 10.58 -34.39 18.20
C GLY A 410 10.85 -35.44 19.25
N TYR A 411 10.04 -35.45 20.31
CA TYR A 411 10.14 -36.42 21.40
C TYR A 411 8.92 -37.35 21.41
N ASP A 412 9.09 -38.60 21.82
CA ASP A 412 7.97 -39.52 21.97
C ASP A 412 6.99 -39.00 23.04
N ALA A 413 5.70 -38.97 22.73
CA ALA A 413 4.69 -38.50 23.68
C ALA A 413 4.55 -39.40 24.92
N LYS A 414 4.95 -40.68 24.84
CA LYS A 414 4.95 -41.63 25.96
C LYS A 414 6.29 -41.66 26.71
N GLU A 415 7.38 -41.34 26.03
CA GLU A 415 8.74 -41.34 26.59
C GLU A 415 9.45 -40.03 26.21
N PRO A 416 9.22 -38.93 26.96
CA PRO A 416 9.68 -37.59 26.59
C PRO A 416 11.21 -37.42 26.48
N SER A 417 11.99 -38.36 27.01
CA SER A 417 13.47 -38.40 26.86
C SER A 417 13.92 -39.00 25.53
N LYS A 418 13.04 -39.71 24.82
CA LYS A 418 13.36 -40.39 23.57
C LYS A 418 13.15 -39.47 22.38
N LEU A 419 14.25 -39.03 21.79
CA LEU A 419 14.24 -38.27 20.55
C LEU A 419 13.87 -39.19 19.37
N LEU A 420 12.91 -38.74 18.57
CA LEU A 420 12.46 -39.38 17.35
C LEU A 420 12.67 -38.43 16.16
N ILE A 421 13.15 -39.00 15.06
CA ILE A 421 13.30 -38.32 13.77
C ILE A 421 12.55 -39.16 12.75
N GLU A 422 11.48 -38.60 12.19
CA GLU A 422 10.67 -39.26 11.17
C GLU A 422 10.80 -38.48 9.86
N ARG A 423 11.07 -39.18 8.76
CA ARG A 423 11.17 -38.58 7.42
C ARG A 423 10.00 -39.01 6.56
N ILE A 424 9.34 -38.04 5.96
CA ILE A 424 8.26 -38.23 5.02
C ILE A 424 8.80 -37.80 3.66
N LYS A 425 8.99 -38.76 2.75
CA LYS A 425 9.30 -38.43 1.35
C LYS A 425 8.05 -37.77 0.76
N ILE A 426 8.23 -36.59 0.17
CA ILE A 426 7.14 -35.88 -0.51
C ILE A 426 7.16 -36.28 -1.95
#